data_AF-A0AB39HLZ5-F1
#
_entry.id   AF-A0AB39HLZ5-F1
#
_cell.length_a   1.000
_cell.length_b   1.000
_cell.length_c   1.000
_cell.angle_alpha   90.00
_cell.angle_beta   90.00
_cell.angle_gamma   90.00
#
_symmetry.space_group_name_H-M   'P 1'
#
loop_
_entity.id
_entity.type
_entity.pdbx_description
1 polymer ?
#
loop_
_entity_poly.entity_id
_entity_poly.type
_entity_poly.pdbx_seq_one_letter_code
_entity_poly.pdbx_strand_id
1 'polypeptide(L)'
;MSLVKTSLMENTSKQYKYKLRSFIWVLSSMMVIQLIGMAFSFGSTMSTGGGNGIYSINVSYFSSNAVIIFTILWVFLISLQITSVTYRENEFMFVRNKTSNVFSDVLFLMTASIIGTATALLSEYLVANIRYYIFGMVNLFGEGVTPTLLEIIYGVIALALILFAFSMLGYLIGVLVQISKLFIPIIPAVIIGSIYLSEQMNTYGDNLMIKLFQFYFLESNFLLFVLKFIVSALAFMFIALGLSQRLEVRE
;
A
#
# COMPACT_ATOMS: atom_id res chain seq x y z
N MET A 1 -32.25 26.31 -23.16
CA MET A 1 -31.98 25.17 -22.26
C MET A 1 -31.24 25.70 -21.05
N SER A 2 -31.82 25.52 -19.85
CA SER A 2 -31.26 25.98 -18.57
C SER A 2 -29.95 25.24 -18.27
N LEU A 3 -28.89 25.99 -17.96
CA LEU A 3 -27.63 25.46 -17.47
C LEU A 3 -27.86 24.86 -16.09
N VAL A 4 -28.13 23.55 -16.06
CA VAL A 4 -28.22 22.78 -14.82
C VAL A 4 -26.87 22.91 -14.12
N LYS A 5 -26.84 23.65 -12.99
CA LYS A 5 -25.72 23.65 -12.04
C LYS A 5 -25.55 22.21 -11.55
N THR A 6 -24.70 21.43 -12.21
CA THR A 6 -24.34 20.12 -11.71
C THR A 6 -23.57 20.32 -10.41
N SER A 7 -24.08 19.74 -9.32
CA SER A 7 -23.42 19.82 -8.02
C SER A 7 -22.12 19.03 -8.07
N LEU A 8 -21.05 19.56 -7.46
CA LEU A 8 -19.75 18.88 -7.37
C LEU A 8 -19.89 17.45 -6.84
N MET A 9 -20.82 17.24 -5.89
CA MET A 9 -21.06 15.95 -5.26
C MET A 9 -21.69 14.90 -6.19
N GLU A 10 -22.64 15.31 -7.05
CA GLU A 10 -23.22 14.41 -8.04
C GLU A 10 -22.21 13.98 -9.10
N ASN A 11 -21.35 14.91 -9.54
CA ASN A 11 -20.30 14.60 -10.50
C ASN A 11 -19.23 13.68 -9.89
N THR A 12 -18.81 13.90 -8.63
CA THR A 12 -17.90 12.98 -7.93
C THR A 12 -18.47 11.58 -7.79
N SER A 13 -19.76 11.45 -7.44
CA SER A 13 -20.40 10.15 -7.22
C SER A 13 -20.53 9.35 -8.52
N LYS A 14 -20.88 10.03 -9.62
CA LYS A 14 -20.95 9.41 -10.96
C LYS A 14 -19.58 8.96 -11.45
N GLN A 15 -18.56 9.82 -11.31
CA GLN A 15 -17.18 9.48 -11.67
C GLN A 15 -16.65 8.30 -10.84
N TYR A 16 -16.91 8.28 -9.53
CA TYR A 16 -16.52 7.20 -8.65
C TYR A 16 -17.17 5.85 -9.04
N LYS A 17 -18.48 5.84 -9.29
CA LYS A 17 -19.21 4.63 -9.72
C LYS A 17 -18.72 4.11 -11.08
N TYR A 18 -18.38 5.02 -12.00
CA TYR A 18 -17.80 4.65 -13.28
C TYR A 18 -16.42 4.02 -13.10
N LYS A 19 -15.55 4.62 -12.26
CA LYS A 19 -14.23 4.06 -11.92
C LYS A 19 -14.35 2.66 -11.32
N LEU A 20 -15.23 2.45 -10.34
CA LEU A 20 -15.45 1.12 -9.76
C LEU A 20 -15.80 0.04 -10.81
N ARG A 21 -16.62 0.38 -11.81
CA ARG A 21 -16.99 -0.56 -12.89
C ARG A 21 -15.87 -0.76 -13.90
N SER A 22 -15.16 0.31 -14.27
CA SER A 22 -14.07 0.25 -15.24
C SER A 22 -12.82 -0.46 -14.69
N PHE A 23 -12.59 -0.37 -13.38
CA PHE A 23 -11.41 -0.91 -12.71
C PHE A 23 -11.64 -2.30 -12.10
N ILE A 24 -12.62 -3.08 -12.57
CA ILE A 24 -12.80 -4.46 -12.09
C ILE A 24 -11.57 -5.33 -12.37
N TRP A 25 -10.84 -5.03 -13.45
CA TRP A 25 -9.55 -5.66 -13.78
C TRP A 25 -8.46 -5.40 -12.73
N VAL A 26 -8.52 -4.26 -12.05
CA VAL A 26 -7.58 -3.91 -10.97
C VAL A 26 -7.80 -4.78 -9.73
N LEU A 27 -9.04 -5.19 -9.45
CA LEU A 27 -9.30 -6.17 -8.41
C LEU A 27 -8.78 -7.56 -8.79
N SER A 28 -8.78 -7.91 -10.09
CA SER A 28 -8.18 -9.15 -10.57
C SER A 28 -6.65 -9.17 -10.38
N SER A 29 -5.97 -8.05 -10.67
CA SER A 29 -4.52 -7.95 -10.44
C SER A 29 -4.14 -8.07 -8.96
N MET A 30 -5.03 -7.66 -8.05
CA MET A 30 -4.87 -7.84 -6.61
C MET A 30 -4.83 -9.31 -6.22
N MET A 31 -5.74 -10.12 -6.79
CA MET A 31 -5.77 -11.54 -6.49
C MET A 31 -4.49 -12.22 -6.94
N VAL A 32 -4.00 -11.88 -8.14
CA VAL A 32 -2.75 -12.44 -8.68
C VAL A 32 -1.55 -12.11 -7.78
N ILE A 33 -1.39 -10.85 -7.37
CA ILE A 33 -0.23 -10.45 -6.56
C ILE A 33 -0.30 -11.01 -5.14
N GLN A 34 -1.50 -11.19 -4.58
CA GLN A 34 -1.69 -11.84 -3.29
C GLN A 34 -1.39 -13.35 -3.36
N LEU A 35 -1.75 -14.02 -4.46
CA LEU A 35 -1.37 -15.42 -4.69
C LEU A 35 0.15 -15.58 -4.79
N ILE A 36 0.84 -14.66 -5.47
CA ILE A 36 2.30 -14.61 -5.47
C ILE A 36 2.83 -14.44 -4.04
N GLY A 37 2.28 -13.50 -3.28
CA GLY A 37 2.65 -13.30 -1.87
C GLY A 37 2.42 -14.53 -0.99
N MET A 38 1.33 -15.26 -1.20
CA MET A 38 1.06 -16.53 -0.52
C MET A 38 2.12 -17.58 -0.88
N ALA A 39 2.47 -17.70 -2.17
CA ALA A 39 3.49 -18.64 -2.62
C ALA A 39 4.86 -18.37 -1.96
N PHE A 40 5.26 -17.10 -1.84
CA PHE A 40 6.46 -16.70 -1.11
C PHE A 40 6.37 -16.98 0.40
N SER A 41 5.17 -16.95 0.97
CA SER A 41 4.93 -17.21 2.41
C SER A 41 5.06 -18.69 2.80
N PHE A 42 5.16 -19.61 1.82
CA PHE A 42 5.43 -21.02 2.11
C PHE A 42 6.91 -21.32 2.35
N GLY A 43 7.82 -20.43 1.94
CA GLY A 43 9.23 -20.53 2.30
C GLY A 43 9.47 -20.25 3.78
N SER A 44 10.36 -21.01 4.44
CA SER A 44 10.83 -20.66 5.78
C SER A 44 11.61 -19.34 5.71
N THR A 45 11.23 -18.37 6.54
CA THR A 45 11.87 -17.03 6.56
C THR A 45 13.20 -17.05 7.31
N MET A 46 13.31 -17.91 8.33
CA MET A 46 14.53 -18.10 9.12
C MET A 46 14.53 -19.51 9.68
N SER A 47 15.66 -20.22 9.63
CA SER A 47 15.84 -21.51 10.30
C SER A 47 17.02 -21.45 11.24
N THR A 48 16.82 -21.90 12.47
CA THR A 48 17.84 -21.98 13.52
C THR A 48 17.97 -23.43 13.91
N GLY A 49 19.11 -24.02 13.62
CA GLY A 49 19.45 -25.39 13.98
C GLY A 49 20.48 -25.39 15.11
N GLY A 50 20.23 -26.14 16.18
CA GLY A 50 21.19 -26.39 17.24
C GLY A 50 21.15 -27.87 17.60
N GLY A 51 22.31 -28.53 17.59
CA GLY A 51 22.39 -29.95 17.95
C GLY A 51 23.72 -30.28 18.61
N ASN A 52 23.67 -31.22 19.54
CA ASN A 52 24.83 -31.90 20.11
C ASN A 52 24.60 -33.38 19.84
N GLY A 53 25.63 -34.20 19.55
CA GLY A 53 25.54 -35.52 18.86
C GLY A 53 24.48 -36.59 19.25
N ILE A 54 23.60 -36.31 20.20
CA ILE A 54 22.44 -37.10 20.65
C ILE A 54 21.09 -36.46 20.24
N TYR A 55 21.02 -35.13 20.07
CA TYR A 55 19.81 -34.38 19.71
C TYR A 55 20.11 -33.30 18.66
N SER A 56 19.26 -33.23 17.63
CA SER A 56 19.20 -32.11 16.69
C SER A 56 17.86 -31.39 16.83
N ILE A 57 17.91 -30.09 17.06
CA ILE A 57 16.74 -29.22 17.11
C ILE A 57 16.82 -28.29 15.90
N ASN A 58 15.81 -28.32 15.05
CA ASN A 58 15.63 -27.35 13.97
C ASN A 58 14.35 -26.56 14.23
N VAL A 59 14.49 -25.26 14.44
CA VAL A 59 13.38 -24.33 14.58
C VAL A 59 13.29 -23.53 13.28
N SER A 60 12.18 -23.67 12.57
CA SER A 60 11.92 -22.89 11.36
C SER A 60 10.82 -21.86 11.64
N TYR A 61 11.13 -20.59 11.42
CA TYR A 61 10.21 -19.47 11.52
C TYR A 61 9.54 -19.24 10.16
N PHE A 62 8.22 -19.13 10.20
CA PHE A 62 7.40 -18.85 9.03
C PHE A 62 6.67 -17.52 9.25
N SER A 63 6.80 -16.60 8.30
CA SER A 63 6.08 -15.33 8.31
C SER A 63 5.15 -15.23 7.11
N SER A 64 3.91 -14.78 7.34
CA SER A 64 2.93 -14.48 6.29
C SER A 64 3.02 -13.02 5.79
N ASN A 65 4.01 -12.26 6.25
CA ASN A 65 4.16 -10.82 5.95
C ASN A 65 4.39 -10.52 4.46
N ALA A 66 4.81 -11.51 3.67
CA ALA A 66 5.02 -11.34 2.24
C ALA A 66 3.72 -10.88 1.53
N VAL A 67 2.56 -11.46 1.90
CA VAL A 67 1.26 -11.07 1.33
C VAL A 67 0.98 -9.58 1.56
N ILE A 68 1.26 -9.08 2.76
CA ILE A 68 1.06 -7.67 3.12
C ILE A 68 1.97 -6.78 2.26
N ILE A 69 3.26 -7.13 2.14
CA ILE A 69 4.23 -6.38 1.34
C ILE A 69 3.79 -6.31 -0.13
N PHE A 70 3.36 -7.44 -0.71
CA PHE A 70 2.86 -7.47 -2.09
C PHE A 70 1.58 -6.66 -2.27
N THR A 71 0.71 -6.61 -1.26
CA THR A 71 -0.52 -5.78 -1.29
C THR A 71 -0.17 -4.28 -1.21
N ILE A 72 0.84 -3.90 -0.44
CA ILE A 72 1.37 -2.52 -0.41
C ILE A 72 1.96 -2.13 -1.76
N LEU A 73 2.77 -3.00 -2.37
CA LEU A 73 3.31 -2.76 -3.71
C LEU A 73 2.19 -2.63 -4.76
N TRP A 74 1.16 -3.46 -4.66
CA TRP A 74 0.01 -3.42 -5.55
C TRP A 74 -0.76 -2.10 -5.47
N VAL A 75 -1.13 -1.66 -4.26
CA VAL A 75 -1.88 -0.40 -4.11
C VAL A 75 -1.06 0.80 -4.59
N PHE A 76 0.26 0.75 -4.36
CA PHE A 76 1.21 1.74 -4.86
C PHE A 76 1.23 1.77 -6.39
N LEU A 77 1.36 0.62 -7.06
CA LEU A 77 1.38 0.54 -8.53
C LEU A 77 0.05 1.02 -9.16
N ILE A 78 -1.09 0.71 -8.56
CA ILE A 78 -2.40 1.18 -9.05
C ILE A 78 -2.53 2.69 -8.92
N SER A 79 -2.10 3.23 -7.79
CA SER A 79 -2.12 4.68 -7.58
C SER A 79 -1.22 5.43 -8.58
N LEU A 80 -0.16 4.80 -9.09
CA LEU A 80 0.62 5.32 -10.21
C LEU A 80 -0.17 5.21 -11.53
N GLN A 81 -0.75 4.05 -11.82
CA GLN A 81 -1.47 3.79 -13.07
C GLN A 81 -2.69 4.70 -13.25
N ILE A 82 -3.48 4.95 -12.20
CA ILE A 82 -4.68 5.80 -12.29
C ILE A 82 -4.34 7.24 -12.70
N THR A 83 -3.12 7.69 -12.37
CA THR A 83 -2.68 9.03 -12.75
C THR A 83 -2.28 9.10 -14.22
N SER A 84 -1.91 7.98 -14.87
CA SER A 84 -1.35 7.98 -16.23
C SER A 84 -2.28 8.56 -17.31
N VAL A 85 -1.67 9.10 -18.37
CA VAL A 85 -2.34 9.85 -19.44
C VAL A 85 -3.48 9.06 -20.09
N THR A 86 -3.29 7.76 -20.34
CA THR A 86 -4.30 6.87 -20.95
C THR A 86 -5.57 6.75 -20.10
N TYR A 87 -5.47 6.85 -18.77
CA TYR A 87 -6.64 6.84 -17.89
C TYR A 87 -7.29 8.21 -17.79
N ARG A 88 -6.51 9.31 -17.78
CA ARG A 88 -7.04 10.68 -17.86
C ARG A 88 -7.80 10.95 -19.16
N GLU A 89 -7.39 10.33 -20.28
CA GLU A 89 -8.02 10.53 -21.57
C GLU A 89 -9.41 9.89 -21.68
N ASN A 90 -9.62 8.73 -21.03
CA ASN A 90 -10.93 8.07 -20.98
C ASN A 90 -11.95 8.84 -20.13
N GLU A 91 -11.52 9.78 -19.29
CA GLU A 91 -12.38 10.60 -18.44
C GLU A 91 -12.94 11.85 -19.13
N PHE A 92 -12.47 12.19 -20.35
CA PHE A 92 -12.96 13.36 -21.11
C PHE A 92 -14.43 13.25 -21.56
N MET A 93 -15.09 12.10 -21.36
CA MET A 93 -16.51 11.92 -21.62
C MET A 93 -17.44 12.62 -20.60
N PHE A 94 -16.92 13.13 -19.47
CA PHE A 94 -17.71 13.80 -18.43
C PHE A 94 -17.27 15.25 -18.16
N VAL A 95 -18.22 16.11 -17.76
CA VAL A 95 -17.96 17.52 -17.39
C VAL A 95 -16.94 17.59 -16.24
N ARG A 96 -15.74 18.10 -16.54
CA ARG A 96 -14.57 18.05 -15.68
C ARG A 96 -14.58 19.17 -14.63
N ASN A 97 -14.63 18.80 -13.35
CA ASN A 97 -14.13 19.66 -12.27
C ASN A 97 -12.88 19.00 -11.67
N LYS A 98 -11.76 19.73 -11.60
CA LYS A 98 -10.43 19.18 -11.24
C LYS A 98 -10.43 18.56 -9.83
N THR A 99 -11.05 19.27 -8.90
CA THR A 99 -11.26 18.80 -7.53
C THR A 99 -12.09 17.53 -7.52
N SER A 100 -13.18 17.48 -8.29
CA SER A 100 -14.02 16.29 -8.42
C SER A 100 -13.23 15.07 -8.88
N ASN A 101 -12.28 15.23 -9.81
CA ASN A 101 -11.50 14.09 -10.29
C ASN A 101 -10.52 13.56 -9.23
N VAL A 102 -9.76 14.45 -8.59
CA VAL A 102 -8.82 14.05 -7.53
C VAL A 102 -9.56 13.46 -6.33
N PHE A 103 -10.71 14.03 -5.95
CA PHE A 103 -11.57 13.43 -4.91
C PHE A 103 -12.10 12.05 -5.31
N SER A 104 -12.48 11.86 -6.58
CA SER A 104 -12.92 10.55 -7.09
C SER A 104 -11.79 9.51 -7.08
N ASP A 105 -10.57 9.90 -7.44
CA ASP A 105 -9.36 9.05 -7.35
C ASP A 105 -9.08 8.65 -5.91
N VAL A 106 -9.10 9.63 -5.00
CA VAL A 106 -8.83 9.41 -3.57
C VAL A 106 -9.87 8.45 -2.97
N LEU A 107 -11.15 8.63 -3.30
CA LEU A 107 -12.22 7.72 -2.85
C LEU A 107 -12.03 6.30 -3.41
N PHE A 108 -11.63 6.18 -4.68
CA PHE A 108 -11.32 4.89 -5.28
C PHE A 108 -10.15 4.20 -4.55
N LEU A 109 -9.04 4.90 -4.33
CA LEU A 109 -7.88 4.37 -3.61
C LEU A 109 -8.19 4.02 -2.15
N MET A 110 -9.04 4.80 -1.49
CA MET A 110 -9.53 4.49 -0.15
C MET A 110 -10.28 3.15 -0.14
N THR A 111 -11.20 2.95 -1.10
CA THR A 111 -11.92 1.67 -1.19
C THR A 111 -11.04 0.50 -1.59
N ALA A 112 -10.08 0.71 -2.49
CA ALA A 112 -9.09 -0.30 -2.83
C ALA A 112 -8.23 -0.70 -1.62
N SER A 113 -7.87 0.26 -0.76
CA SER A 113 -7.09 0.01 0.47
C SER A 113 -7.89 -0.81 1.49
N ILE A 114 -9.19 -0.53 1.65
CA ILE A 114 -10.07 -1.30 2.55
C ILE A 114 -10.24 -2.74 2.04
N ILE A 115 -10.48 -2.91 0.74
CA ILE A 115 -10.63 -4.24 0.13
C ILE A 115 -9.31 -5.02 0.23
N GLY A 116 -8.19 -4.38 -0.10
CA GLY A 116 -6.85 -4.97 0.01
C GLY A 116 -6.49 -5.36 1.43
N THR A 117 -6.93 -4.57 2.43
CA THR A 117 -6.76 -4.90 3.85
C THR A 117 -7.49 -6.17 4.22
N ALA A 118 -8.78 -6.23 3.88
CA ALA A 118 -9.61 -7.39 4.19
C ALA A 118 -9.02 -8.66 3.55
N THR A 119 -8.67 -8.61 2.27
CA THR A 119 -8.13 -9.78 1.56
C THR A 119 -6.74 -10.19 2.03
N ALA A 120 -5.85 -9.23 2.34
CA ALA A 120 -4.52 -9.53 2.86
C ALA A 120 -4.58 -10.25 4.22
N LEU A 121 -5.45 -9.80 5.12
CA LEU A 121 -5.65 -10.45 6.41
C LEU A 121 -6.27 -11.84 6.27
N LEU A 122 -7.31 -11.99 5.44
CA LEU A 122 -7.90 -13.31 5.17
C LEU A 122 -6.87 -14.28 4.57
N SER A 123 -5.98 -13.77 3.70
CA SER A 123 -4.90 -14.53 3.10
C SER A 123 -3.90 -15.05 4.14
N GLU A 124 -3.54 -14.25 5.14
CA GLU A 124 -2.66 -14.68 6.23
C GLU A 124 -3.22 -15.88 7.00
N TYR A 125 -4.51 -15.83 7.37
CA TYR A 125 -5.20 -16.96 8.00
C TYR A 125 -5.28 -18.17 7.07
N LEU A 126 -5.50 -17.96 5.77
CA LEU A 126 -5.55 -19.03 4.78
C LEU A 126 -4.20 -19.75 4.68
N VAL A 127 -3.09 -19.01 4.59
CA VAL A 127 -1.73 -19.57 4.55
C VAL A 127 -1.44 -20.38 5.83
N ALA A 128 -1.85 -19.88 7.00
CA ALA A 128 -1.70 -20.61 8.26
C ALA A 128 -2.47 -21.94 8.26
N ASN A 129 -3.72 -21.94 7.78
CA ASN A 129 -4.53 -23.16 7.66
C ASN A 129 -3.93 -24.16 6.67
N ILE A 130 -3.46 -23.70 5.49
CA ILE A 130 -2.79 -24.57 4.51
C ILE A 130 -1.56 -25.24 5.12
N ARG A 131 -0.73 -24.50 5.87
CA ARG A 131 0.45 -25.07 6.54
C ARG A 131 0.08 -26.13 7.56
N TYR A 132 -0.95 -25.90 8.35
CA TYR A 132 -1.41 -26.85 9.34
C TYR A 132 -1.94 -28.14 8.69
N TYR A 133 -2.88 -28.02 7.76
CA TYR A 133 -3.60 -29.18 7.20
C TYR A 133 -2.82 -29.93 6.09
N ILE A 134 -2.04 -29.23 5.27
CA ILE A 134 -1.35 -29.83 4.11
C ILE A 134 0.08 -30.24 4.47
N PHE A 135 0.82 -29.38 5.17
CA PHE A 135 2.23 -29.64 5.50
C PHE A 135 2.43 -30.36 6.84
N GLY A 136 1.35 -30.63 7.58
CA GLY A 136 1.38 -31.44 8.80
C GLY A 136 2.26 -30.85 9.90
N MET A 137 2.45 -29.53 9.94
CA MET A 137 3.23 -28.87 10.98
C MET A 137 2.43 -28.86 12.29
N VAL A 138 2.60 -29.93 13.08
CA VAL A 138 1.83 -30.23 14.31
C VAL A 138 2.06 -29.21 15.43
N ASN A 139 3.23 -28.54 15.44
CA ASN A 139 3.59 -27.56 16.47
C ASN A 139 3.76 -26.17 15.85
N LEU A 140 2.67 -25.60 15.33
CA LEU A 140 2.58 -24.16 15.15
C LEU A 140 2.44 -23.54 16.54
N PHE A 141 3.56 -23.30 17.22
CA PHE A 141 3.57 -22.34 18.31
C PHE A 141 3.33 -20.97 17.69
N GLY A 142 2.06 -20.55 17.63
CA GLY A 142 1.78 -19.13 17.59
C GLY A 142 2.48 -18.53 18.80
N GLU A 143 3.28 -17.47 18.60
CA GLU A 143 3.77 -16.66 19.71
C GLU A 143 2.61 -16.50 20.70
N GLY A 144 2.79 -16.96 21.93
CA GLY A 144 1.73 -17.46 22.85
C GLY A 144 0.71 -16.44 23.34
N VAL A 145 0.10 -15.68 22.44
CA VAL A 145 -0.93 -14.70 22.66
C VAL A 145 -1.97 -14.95 21.58
N THR A 146 -3.06 -15.63 21.96
CA THR A 146 -4.30 -15.51 21.18
C THR A 146 -4.61 -14.02 21.10
N PRO A 147 -4.60 -13.39 19.91
CA PRO A 147 -4.73 -11.95 19.82
C PRO A 147 -6.08 -11.54 20.39
N THR A 148 -6.09 -10.51 21.23
CA THR A 148 -7.35 -9.98 21.76
C THR A 148 -8.16 -9.37 20.62
N LEU A 149 -9.50 -9.34 20.76
CA LEU A 149 -10.37 -8.75 19.73
C LEU A 149 -9.97 -7.29 19.41
N LEU A 150 -9.47 -6.57 20.41
CA LEU A 150 -8.94 -5.21 20.27
C LEU A 150 -7.65 -5.15 19.42
N GLU A 151 -6.72 -6.08 19.62
CA GLU A 151 -5.50 -6.17 18.80
C GLU A 151 -5.81 -6.43 17.34
N ILE A 152 -6.80 -7.30 17.07
CA ILE A 152 -7.25 -7.56 15.70
C ILE A 152 -7.80 -6.26 15.08
N ILE A 153 -8.65 -5.53 15.80
CA ILE A 153 -9.21 -4.25 15.32
C ILE A 153 -8.09 -3.23 15.06
N TYR A 154 -7.11 -3.11 15.95
CA TYR A 154 -5.95 -2.24 15.75
C TYR A 154 -5.13 -2.65 14.53
N GLY A 155 -4.93 -3.96 14.32
CA GLY A 155 -4.25 -4.49 13.13
C GLY A 155 -4.98 -4.15 11.83
N VAL A 156 -6.31 -4.32 11.79
CA VAL A 156 -7.12 -3.96 10.61
C VAL A 156 -7.01 -2.48 10.30
N ILE A 157 -7.20 -1.62 11.30
CA ILE A 157 -7.13 -0.17 11.13
C ILE A 157 -5.72 0.26 10.70
N ALA A 158 -4.68 -0.30 11.33
CA ALA A 158 -3.30 0.02 11.00
C ALA A 158 -2.95 -0.36 9.56
N LEU A 159 -3.32 -1.57 9.12
CA LEU A 159 -3.04 -2.05 7.77
C LEU A 159 -3.80 -1.25 6.71
N ALA A 160 -5.06 -0.88 6.99
CA ALA A 160 -5.84 0.00 6.12
C ALA A 160 -5.21 1.40 5.98
N LEU A 161 -4.71 1.98 7.07
CA LEU A 161 -4.04 3.28 7.05
C LEU A 161 -2.70 3.23 6.33
N ILE A 162 -1.93 2.15 6.50
CA ILE A 162 -0.67 1.93 5.79
C ILE A 162 -0.94 1.86 4.29
N LEU A 163 -1.87 1.00 3.85
CA LEU A 163 -2.23 0.89 2.43
C LEU A 163 -2.71 2.23 1.87
N PHE A 164 -3.54 2.95 2.62
CA PHE A 164 -4.03 4.25 2.19
C PHE A 164 -2.91 5.28 2.05
N ALA A 165 -1.99 5.39 3.02
CA ALA A 165 -0.87 6.32 2.93
C ALA A 165 0.09 5.98 1.78
N PHE A 166 0.39 4.69 1.57
CA PHE A 166 1.19 4.25 0.43
C PHE A 166 0.49 4.51 -0.91
N SER A 167 -0.83 4.38 -0.97
CA SER A 167 -1.61 4.76 -2.15
C SER A 167 -1.53 6.26 -2.44
N MET A 168 -1.52 7.12 -1.40
CA MET A 168 -1.36 8.56 -1.58
C MET A 168 0.07 8.94 -2.01
N LEU A 169 1.08 8.26 -1.49
CA LEU A 169 2.46 8.40 -1.95
C LEU A 169 2.59 8.05 -3.43
N GLY A 170 2.07 6.90 -3.85
CA GLY A 170 2.11 6.50 -5.25
C GLY A 170 1.30 7.44 -6.15
N TYR A 171 0.15 7.95 -5.69
CA TYR A 171 -0.60 8.98 -6.41
C TYR A 171 0.22 10.26 -6.62
N LEU A 172 0.86 10.78 -5.56
CA LEU A 172 1.72 11.96 -5.65
C LEU A 172 2.90 11.74 -6.61
N ILE A 173 3.55 10.58 -6.53
CA ILE A 173 4.63 10.22 -7.45
C ILE A 173 4.11 10.15 -8.89
N GLY A 174 2.93 9.59 -9.10
CA GLY A 174 2.30 9.51 -10.42
C GLY A 174 2.03 10.89 -11.03
N VAL A 175 1.59 11.84 -10.20
CA VAL A 175 1.45 13.25 -10.60
C VAL A 175 2.81 13.89 -10.92
N LEU A 176 3.86 13.64 -10.12
CA LEU A 176 5.22 14.14 -10.39
C LEU A 176 5.77 13.60 -11.72
N VAL A 177 5.61 12.30 -11.99
CA VAL A 177 6.05 11.66 -13.23
C VAL A 177 5.35 12.25 -14.46
N GLN A 178 4.08 12.66 -14.33
CA GLN A 178 3.39 13.38 -15.40
C GLN A 178 3.93 14.78 -15.65
N ILE A 179 4.35 15.49 -14.60
CA ILE A 179 4.94 16.82 -14.73
C ILE A 179 6.28 16.74 -15.47
N SER A 180 7.10 15.75 -15.11
CA SER A 180 8.31 15.47 -15.88
C SER A 180 8.65 13.99 -15.88
N LYS A 181 8.87 13.44 -17.08
CA LYS A 181 9.31 12.05 -17.26
C LYS A 181 10.68 11.77 -16.63
N LEU A 182 11.44 12.81 -16.27
CA LEU A 182 12.70 12.72 -15.54
C LEU A 182 12.53 12.09 -14.14
N PHE A 183 11.36 12.19 -13.53
CA PHE A 183 11.12 11.57 -12.22
C PHE A 183 11.10 10.03 -12.27
N ILE A 184 10.91 9.42 -13.45
CA ILE A 184 10.90 7.95 -13.60
C ILE A 184 12.23 7.33 -13.17
N PRO A 185 13.41 7.76 -13.69
CA PRO A 185 14.69 7.25 -13.21
C PRO A 185 15.15 7.87 -11.88
N ILE A 186 14.76 9.11 -11.56
CA ILE A 186 15.23 9.80 -10.35
C ILE A 186 14.71 9.12 -9.08
N ILE A 187 13.45 8.69 -9.05
CA ILE A 187 12.86 8.13 -7.82
C ILE A 187 13.54 6.82 -7.40
N PRO A 188 13.70 5.81 -8.27
CA PRO A 188 14.49 4.62 -7.95
C PRO A 188 15.94 4.95 -7.61
N ALA A 189 16.56 5.90 -8.31
CA ALA A 189 17.94 6.31 -8.06
C ALA A 189 18.12 6.94 -6.66
N VAL A 190 17.16 7.74 -6.19
CA VAL A 190 17.18 8.32 -4.84
C VAL A 190 17.01 7.22 -3.79
N ILE A 191 16.08 6.29 -3.99
CA ILE A 191 15.85 5.18 -3.04
C ILE A 191 17.10 4.30 -2.95
N ILE A 192 17.59 3.79 -4.08
CA ILE A 192 18.76 2.91 -4.12
C ILE A 192 20.02 3.66 -3.68
N GLY A 193 20.19 4.90 -4.12
CA GLY A 193 21.32 5.75 -3.74
C GLY A 193 21.36 6.03 -2.24
N SER A 194 20.20 6.26 -1.60
CA SER A 194 20.14 6.46 -0.15
C SER A 194 20.57 5.23 0.64
N ILE A 195 20.25 4.03 0.14
CA ILE A 195 20.67 2.76 0.74
C ILE A 195 22.19 2.60 0.58
N TYR A 196 22.70 2.75 -0.65
CA TYR A 196 24.11 2.54 -0.94
C TYR A 196 25.05 3.53 -0.22
N LEU A 197 24.68 4.81 -0.18
CA LEU A 197 25.46 5.84 0.52
C LEU A 197 25.47 5.62 2.03
N SER A 198 24.39 5.09 2.60
CA SER A 198 24.31 4.83 4.04
C SER A 198 25.24 3.70 4.48
N GLU A 199 25.45 2.69 3.63
CA GLU A 199 26.36 1.58 3.93
C GLU A 199 27.82 2.00 3.82
N GLN A 200 28.17 2.88 2.87
CA GLN A 200 29.55 3.35 2.71
C GLN A 200 30.02 4.29 3.84
N MET A 201 29.12 5.08 4.43
CA MET A 201 29.52 6.09 5.41
C MET A 201 29.66 5.56 6.84
N ASN A 202 29.41 4.27 7.11
CA ASN A 202 29.45 3.66 8.46
C ASN A 202 28.61 4.42 9.52
N THR A 203 27.69 5.28 9.10
CA THR A 203 26.80 6.02 9.99
C THR A 203 25.55 5.16 10.23
N TYR A 204 25.75 4.07 10.97
CA TYR A 204 24.67 3.20 11.47
C TYR A 204 23.77 4.00 12.42
N GLY A 205 22.83 4.76 11.87
CA GLY A 205 21.86 5.56 12.63
C GLY A 205 21.39 6.85 11.97
N ASP A 206 22.11 7.37 10.98
CA ASP A 206 21.75 8.64 10.31
C ASP A 206 21.17 8.45 8.90
N ASN A 207 20.88 7.20 8.51
CA ASN A 207 20.17 6.95 7.26
C ASN A 207 18.73 7.50 7.37
N LEU A 208 18.39 8.42 6.46
CA LEU A 208 17.05 8.96 6.29
C LEU A 208 15.97 7.87 6.22
N MET A 209 16.24 6.75 5.54
CA MET A 209 15.28 5.64 5.43
C MET A 209 15.04 4.93 6.76
N ILE A 210 16.10 4.72 7.55
CA ILE A 210 15.99 4.09 8.87
C ILE A 210 15.22 5.03 9.81
N LYS A 211 15.53 6.34 9.80
CA LYS A 211 14.82 7.34 10.61
C LYS A 211 13.34 7.45 10.25
N LEU A 212 13.01 7.43 8.96
CA LEU A 212 11.62 7.41 8.50
C LEU A 212 10.90 6.13 8.96
N PHE A 213 11.54 4.97 8.83
CA PHE A 213 10.98 3.71 9.29
C PHE A 213 10.72 3.73 10.81
N GLN A 214 11.70 4.16 11.60
CA GLN A 214 11.56 4.28 13.05
C GLN A 214 10.45 5.27 13.43
N PHE A 215 10.36 6.41 12.74
CA PHE A 215 9.34 7.43 13.01
C PHE A 215 7.90 6.91 12.79
N TYR A 216 7.66 6.09 11.77
CA TYR A 216 6.33 5.57 11.47
C TYR A 216 5.99 4.27 12.20
N PHE A 217 6.95 3.37 12.39
CA PHE A 217 6.68 1.99 12.84
C PHE A 217 7.10 1.69 14.28
N LEU A 218 7.94 2.50 14.93
CA LEU A 218 8.34 2.29 16.33
C LEU A 218 7.54 3.13 17.34
N GLU A 219 6.38 3.63 16.94
CA GLU A 219 5.52 4.41 17.83
C GLU A 219 4.70 3.50 18.75
N SER A 220 4.83 3.66 20.07
CA SER A 220 4.08 2.85 21.05
C SER A 220 2.61 3.27 21.19
N ASN A 221 2.28 4.51 20.86
CA ASN A 221 0.92 5.04 21.00
C ASN A 221 0.13 4.91 19.68
N PHE A 222 -0.91 4.08 19.69
CA PHE A 222 -1.77 3.84 18.53
C PHE A 222 -2.44 5.10 18.00
N LEU A 223 -2.86 6.04 18.85
CA LEU A 223 -3.52 7.26 18.41
C LEU A 223 -2.56 8.20 17.66
N LEU A 224 -1.30 8.28 18.12
CA LEU A 224 -0.25 9.03 17.42
C LEU A 224 0.10 8.36 16.09
N PHE A 225 0.16 7.03 16.05
CA PHE A 225 0.33 6.28 14.81
C PHE A 225 -0.77 6.64 13.79
N VAL A 226 -2.05 6.57 14.18
CA VAL A 226 -3.18 6.92 13.31
C VAL A 226 -3.05 8.35 12.78
N LEU A 227 -2.74 9.31 13.66
CA LEU A 227 -2.60 10.70 13.29
C LEU A 227 -1.47 10.92 12.28
N LYS A 228 -0.30 10.30 12.47
CA LYS A 228 0.84 10.41 11.54
C LYS A 228 0.47 9.93 10.14
N PHE A 229 -0.18 8.78 10.03
CA PHE A 229 -0.58 8.23 8.73
C PHE A 229 -1.65 9.10 8.06
N ILE A 230 -2.67 9.56 8.79
CA ILE A 230 -3.70 10.46 8.23
C ILE A 230 -3.09 11.78 7.76
N VAL A 231 -2.24 12.41 8.58
CA VAL A 231 -1.61 13.69 8.24
C VAL A 231 -0.70 13.53 7.02
N SER A 232 0.07 12.44 6.93
CA SER A 232 0.90 12.16 5.76
C SER A 232 0.06 11.99 4.49
N ALA A 233 -1.02 11.21 4.56
CA ALA A 233 -1.92 10.96 3.43
C ALA A 233 -2.58 12.26 2.93
N LEU A 234 -3.06 13.10 3.85
CA LEU A 234 -3.63 14.41 3.54
C LEU A 234 -2.58 15.35 2.96
N ALA A 235 -1.37 15.39 3.53
CA ALA A 235 -0.28 16.21 3.00
C ALA A 235 0.06 15.84 1.55
N PHE A 236 0.18 14.53 1.26
CA PHE A 236 0.42 14.06 -0.11
C PHE A 236 -0.73 14.42 -1.06
N MET A 237 -1.98 14.30 -0.61
CA MET A 237 -3.15 14.71 -1.39
C MET A 237 -3.13 16.22 -1.71
N PHE A 238 -2.84 17.09 -0.72
CA PHE A 238 -2.78 18.54 -0.94
C PHE A 238 -1.64 18.94 -1.89
N ILE A 239 -0.47 18.30 -1.76
CA ILE A 239 0.65 18.53 -2.66
C ILE A 239 0.29 18.10 -4.09
N ALA A 240 -0.33 16.92 -4.26
CA ALA A 240 -0.78 16.43 -5.55
C ALA A 240 -1.84 17.36 -6.20
N LEU A 241 -2.77 17.90 -5.39
CA LEU A 241 -3.73 18.92 -5.84
C LEU A 241 -3.03 20.19 -6.34
N GLY A 242 -2.05 20.71 -5.61
CA GLY A 242 -1.30 21.91 -6.00
C GLY A 242 -0.46 21.70 -7.27
N LEU A 243 0.14 20.52 -7.41
CA LEU A 243 0.94 20.14 -8.56
C LEU A 243 0.09 19.91 -9.83
N SER A 244 -1.07 19.28 -9.69
CA SER A 244 -1.97 19.00 -10.82
C SER A 244 -2.52 20.27 -11.48
N GLN A 245 -2.63 21.39 -10.74
CA GLN A 245 -3.04 22.69 -11.31
C GLN A 245 -2.07 23.21 -12.38
N ARG A 246 -0.77 22.89 -12.27
CA ARG A 246 0.26 23.35 -13.23
C ARG A 246 0.26 22.55 -14.54
N LEU A 247 -0.30 21.34 -14.54
CA LEU A 247 -0.33 20.45 -15.71
C LEU A 247 -1.31 20.92 -16.79
N GLU A 248 -2.33 21.70 -16.45
CA GLU A 248 -3.37 22.12 -17.41
C GLU A 248 -3.11 23.50 -18.06
N VAL A 249 -2.06 24.23 -17.66
CA VAL A 249 -1.73 25.53 -18.30
C VAL A 249 -0.98 25.32 -19.64
N ARG A 250 -0.61 24.07 -19.96
CA ARG A 250 0.16 23.71 -21.17
C ARG A 250 -0.64 22.94 -22.22
N GLU A 251 -1.95 22.78 -22.03
CA GLU A 251 -2.88 22.32 -23.09
C GLU A 251 -3.71 23.49 -23.61
#